data_AF-A0A939QY80-F1
#
_entry.id   AF-A0A939QY80-F1
#
_cell.length_a   1.000
_cell.length_b   1.000
_cell.length_c   1.000
_cell.angle_alpha   90.00
_cell.angle_beta   90.00
_cell.angle_gamma   90.00
#
_symmetry.space_group_name_H-M   'P 1'
#
loop_
_entity.id
_entity.type
_entity.pdbx_description
1 polymer ?
#
loop_
_entity_poly.entity_id
_entity_poly.type
_entity_poly.pdbx_seq_one_letter_code
_entity_poly.pdbx_strand_id
1 'polypeptide(L)'
;MIPRNLRHLRLFASVAELKTLTAASEHWHISQPAVTQAINKLEREAGGPLFERSPNGFFLTDRGEVLQHRVTSAFALLDPVLADISPRLKITLSYSQLLAVIAVAESENFTLAARRLGLAQPTVHRAVTQVEQEAVRSLFERTSFGILPTRLCQALIEAARLAIYEFDQADAELAGINGGEAGRIVIGAMPLARSTILPRALAQFRELKSTYPVKLLDGPYDELLGGLRRGTIDFLIGALRDPAPIGDIVQEALFDDRLALLAGPRHPLTSKQDVSLDDLIGYPWVVPRQGTPTRDQFETLFTAAGKAPPSRVIESGSLLLMRGLLNESDHLGCLSRHQSQPECDNGMLVTIDHPTDHLVRPIGLTYRRNWRPTSIQTLMFKLVADVTRSAGMLDTAT
;
A
#
# COMPACT_ATOMS: atom_id res chain seq x y z
N MET A 1 4.71 3.98 22.29
CA MET A 1 4.75 4.77 21.05
C MET A 1 5.89 5.75 21.18
N ILE A 2 6.71 5.91 20.14
CA ILE A 2 7.86 6.80 20.14
C ILE A 2 7.40 8.27 20.15
N PRO A 3 8.22 9.17 20.71
CA PRO A 3 7.91 10.59 20.72
C PRO A 3 7.84 11.11 19.30
N ARG A 4 6.74 11.78 18.94
CA ARG A 4 6.59 12.49 17.68
C ARG A 4 7.27 13.87 17.72
N ASN A 5 8.48 13.94 18.28
CA ASN A 5 9.30 15.15 18.30
C ASN A 5 10.42 15.00 17.25
N LEU A 6 10.23 15.65 16.10
CA LEU A 6 11.17 15.55 14.98
C LEU A 6 12.59 15.95 15.36
N ARG A 7 12.77 16.97 16.21
CA ARG A 7 14.10 17.38 16.69
C ARG A 7 14.77 16.29 17.53
N HIS A 8 14.04 15.63 18.43
CA HIS A 8 14.61 14.54 19.23
C HIS A 8 14.99 13.36 18.34
N LEU A 9 14.14 13.00 17.37
CA LEU A 9 14.42 11.92 16.42
C LEU A 9 15.67 12.22 15.57
N ARG A 10 15.87 13.48 15.15
CA ARG A 10 17.10 13.92 14.47
C ARG A 10 18.33 13.86 15.35
N LEU A 11 18.23 14.30 16.60
CA LEU A 11 19.32 14.18 17.57
C LEU A 11 19.69 12.71 17.79
N PHE A 12 18.71 11.82 17.89
CA PHE A 12 18.94 10.38 17.95
C PHE A 12 19.67 9.85 16.73
N ALA A 13 19.19 10.16 15.52
CA ALA A 13 19.85 9.74 14.28
C ALA A 13 21.31 10.24 14.21
N SER A 14 21.55 11.49 14.63
CA SER A 14 22.89 12.08 14.66
C SER A 14 23.81 11.43 15.70
N VAL A 15 23.32 11.10 16.89
CA VAL A 15 24.09 10.35 17.89
C VAL A 15 24.41 8.94 17.40
N ALA A 16 23.48 8.29 16.71
CA ALA A 16 23.66 6.96 16.13
C ALA A 16 24.73 6.94 15.02
N GLU A 17 24.78 8.01 14.21
CA GLU A 17 25.80 8.18 13.16
C GLU A 17 27.18 8.53 13.73
N LEU A 18 27.25 9.50 14.64
CA LEU A 18 28.50 10.02 15.20
C LEU A 18 29.07 9.15 16.34
N LYS A 19 28.30 8.17 16.82
CA LYS A 19 28.65 7.23 17.92
C LYS A 19 29.11 7.91 19.22
N THR A 20 28.80 9.19 19.42
CA THR A 20 29.11 9.92 20.66
C THR A 20 28.08 11.03 20.92
N LEU A 21 27.77 11.25 22.19
CA LEU A 21 26.88 12.34 22.62
C LEU A 21 27.53 13.72 22.45
N THR A 22 28.85 13.80 22.68
CA THR A 22 29.62 15.04 22.60
C THR A 22 29.70 15.55 21.16
N ALA A 23 30.08 14.72 20.19
CA ALA A 23 30.12 15.14 18.79
C ALA A 23 28.74 15.55 18.26
N ALA A 24 27.67 14.84 18.67
CA ALA A 24 26.31 15.24 18.33
C ALA A 24 25.93 16.60 18.93
N SER A 25 26.35 16.89 20.17
CA SER A 25 26.09 18.18 20.81
C SER A 25 26.79 19.34 20.10
N GLU A 26 28.04 19.12 19.68
CA GLU A 26 28.82 20.08 18.90
C GLU A 26 28.21 20.31 17.52
N HIS A 27 27.84 19.22 16.83
CA HIS A 27 27.23 19.27 15.49
C HIS A 27 25.90 20.02 15.48
N TRP A 28 25.06 19.85 16.51
CA TRP A 28 23.75 20.51 16.61
C TRP A 28 23.79 21.84 17.37
N HIS A 29 24.97 22.30 17.80
CA HIS A 29 25.17 23.52 18.59
C HIS A 29 24.24 23.62 19.81
N ILE A 30 24.10 22.51 20.56
CA ILE A 30 23.36 22.45 21.81
C ILE A 30 24.19 21.85 22.93
N SER A 31 23.77 22.04 24.18
CA SER A 31 24.48 21.46 25.32
C SER A 31 24.36 19.93 25.34
N GLN A 32 25.43 19.24 25.73
CA GLN A 32 25.41 17.78 25.91
C GLN A 32 24.32 17.29 26.89
N PRO A 33 24.00 18.00 28.00
CA PRO A 33 22.84 17.65 28.83
C PRO A 33 21.51 17.68 28.08
N ALA A 34 21.32 18.60 27.12
CA ALA A 34 20.10 18.66 26.30
C ALA A 34 20.00 17.47 25.34
N VAL A 35 21.10 17.05 24.71
CA VAL A 35 21.14 15.81 23.90
C VAL A 35 20.79 14.62 24.78
N THR A 36 21.43 14.50 25.95
CA THR A 36 21.19 13.41 26.90
C THR A 36 19.72 13.35 27.33
N GLN A 37 19.11 14.50 27.64
CA GLN A 37 17.70 14.57 28.01
C GLN A 37 16.76 14.14 26.87
N ALA A 38 17.08 14.53 25.63
CA ALA A 38 16.31 14.13 24.45
C ALA A 38 16.37 12.61 24.22
N ILE A 39 17.56 12.01 24.31
CA ILE A 39 17.75 10.55 24.21
C ILE A 39 17.02 9.83 25.34
N ASN A 40 17.22 10.25 26.60
CA ASN A 40 16.54 9.62 27.73
C ASN A 40 15.00 9.67 27.61
N LYS A 41 14.46 10.73 26.99
CA LYS A 41 13.02 10.81 26.72
C LYS A 41 12.59 9.80 25.64
N LEU A 42 13.37 9.67 24.57
CA LEU A 42 13.14 8.68 23.52
C LEU A 42 13.18 7.25 24.07
N GLU A 43 14.18 6.92 24.88
CA GLU A 43 14.34 5.57 25.47
C GLU A 43 13.14 5.19 26.35
N ARG A 44 12.68 6.11 27.20
CA ARG A 44 11.49 5.88 28.02
C ARG A 44 10.24 5.58 27.19
N GLU A 45 10.02 6.33 26.11
CA GLU A 45 8.84 6.19 25.26
C GLU A 45 8.93 4.99 24.29
N ALA A 46 10.14 4.62 23.89
CA ALA A 46 10.43 3.42 23.10
C ALA A 46 10.39 2.11 23.94
N GLY A 47 10.28 2.23 25.28
CA GLY A 47 10.14 1.10 26.20
C GLY A 47 11.47 0.44 26.61
N GLY A 48 12.60 1.12 26.43
CA GLY A 48 13.90 0.61 26.83
C GLY A 48 15.09 1.37 26.24
N PRO A 49 16.32 0.99 26.61
CA PRO A 49 17.53 1.64 26.10
C PRO A 49 17.64 1.49 24.58
N LEU A 50 17.98 2.60 23.92
CA LEU A 50 18.26 2.66 22.49
C LEU A 50 19.76 2.59 22.23
N PHE A 51 20.57 2.94 23.23
CA PHE A 51 22.01 2.81 23.20
C PHE A 51 22.54 1.99 24.37
N GLU A 52 23.63 1.29 24.13
CA GLU A 52 24.43 0.64 25.16
C GLU A 52 25.80 1.32 25.30
N ARG A 53 26.24 1.45 26.54
CA ARG A 53 27.57 1.96 26.89
C ARG A 53 28.48 0.77 27.15
N SER A 54 29.53 0.65 26.35
CA SER A 54 30.59 -0.34 26.50
C SER A 54 31.92 0.38 26.72
N PRO A 55 32.93 -0.25 27.35
CA PRO A 55 34.31 0.25 27.35
C PRO A 55 34.82 0.58 25.93
N ASN A 56 34.26 -0.06 24.90
CA ASN A 56 34.63 0.11 23.51
C ASN A 56 33.81 1.19 22.76
N GLY A 57 32.87 1.87 23.43
CA GLY A 57 32.12 2.97 22.82
C GLY A 57 30.62 2.99 23.11
N PHE A 58 29.91 3.77 22.29
CA PHE A 58 28.47 3.98 22.34
C PHE A 58 27.81 3.31 21.13
N PHE A 59 27.05 2.24 21.36
CA PHE A 59 26.48 1.41 20.29
C PHE A 59 24.95 1.39 20.38
N LEU A 60 24.29 1.12 19.26
CA LEU A 60 22.84 0.92 19.25
C LEU A 60 22.52 -0.46 19.85
N THR A 61 21.43 -0.52 20.61
CA THR A 61 20.78 -1.79 20.91
C THR A 61 19.96 -2.25 19.69
N ASP A 62 19.46 -3.49 19.66
CA ASP A 62 18.50 -3.94 18.63
C ASP A 62 17.32 -2.96 18.46
N ARG A 63 16.85 -2.41 19.59
CA ARG A 63 15.80 -1.38 19.62
C ARG A 63 16.25 -0.08 18.94
N GLY A 64 17.48 0.34 19.24
CA GLY A 64 18.14 1.47 18.60
C GLY A 64 18.27 1.27 17.09
N GLU A 65 18.68 0.09 16.63
CA GLU A 65 18.83 -0.21 15.20
C GLU A 65 17.50 -0.15 14.46
N VAL A 66 16.43 -0.73 15.02
CA VAL A 66 15.08 -0.63 14.45
C VAL A 66 14.65 0.83 14.32
N LEU A 67 14.80 1.63 15.38
CA LEU A 67 14.43 3.03 15.34
C LEU A 67 15.30 3.83 14.36
N GLN A 68 16.61 3.57 14.32
CA GLN A 68 17.54 4.26 13.42
C GLN A 68 17.14 4.06 11.96
N HIS A 69 16.84 2.83 11.56
CA HIS A 69 16.41 2.54 10.20
C HIS A 69 15.16 3.33 9.82
N ARG A 70 14.11 3.29 10.68
CA ARG A 70 12.83 3.95 10.40
C ARG A 70 12.95 5.47 10.37
N VAL A 71 13.69 6.05 11.33
CA VAL A 71 13.92 7.49 11.38
C VAL A 71 14.75 7.97 10.19
N THR A 72 15.76 7.21 9.79
CA THR A 72 16.59 7.52 8.61
C THR A 72 15.75 7.48 7.34
N SER A 73 14.93 6.44 7.15
CA SER A 73 14.01 6.35 6.01
C SER A 73 13.00 7.51 5.98
N ALA A 74 12.42 7.86 7.14
CA ALA A 74 11.48 8.97 7.25
C ALA A 74 12.11 10.31 6.83
N PHE A 75 13.33 10.60 7.29
CA PHE A 75 14.01 11.83 6.96
C PHE A 75 14.61 11.83 5.55
N ALA A 76 14.98 10.67 4.99
CA ALA A 76 15.37 10.56 3.58
C ALA A 76 14.21 10.95 2.63
N LEU A 77 12.96 10.72 3.04
CA LEU A 77 11.76 11.15 2.32
C LEU A 77 11.48 12.64 2.53
N LEU A 78 11.54 13.11 3.77
CA LEU A 78 11.09 14.44 4.16
C LEU A 78 12.11 15.55 3.86
N ASP A 79 13.40 15.31 4.12
CA ASP A 79 14.43 16.34 4.11
C ASP A 79 14.72 16.95 2.73
N PRO A 80 14.73 16.20 1.62
CA PRO A 80 14.91 16.80 0.29
C PRO A 80 13.83 17.84 0.01
N VAL A 81 12.57 17.50 0.28
CA VAL A 81 11.43 18.40 0.02
C VAL A 81 11.46 19.61 0.95
N LEU A 82 11.83 19.42 2.23
CA LEU A 82 12.01 20.55 3.14
C LEU A 82 13.14 21.47 2.67
N ALA A 83 14.24 20.94 2.15
CA ALA A 83 15.35 21.74 1.62
C ALA A 83 14.89 22.63 0.45
N ASP A 84 14.10 22.06 -0.47
CA ASP A 84 13.58 22.76 -1.64
C ASP A 84 12.62 23.90 -1.25
N ILE A 85 11.85 23.73 -0.18
CA ILE A 85 10.96 24.76 0.35
C ILE A 85 11.75 25.82 1.12
N SER A 86 12.46 25.40 2.17
CA SER A 86 13.35 26.23 3.00
C SER A 86 14.24 25.34 3.89
N PRO A 87 15.58 25.44 3.79
CA PRO A 87 16.50 24.63 4.59
C PRO A 87 16.26 24.71 6.10
N ARG A 88 15.74 25.84 6.60
CA ARG A 88 15.44 26.05 8.02
C ARG A 88 14.34 25.12 8.54
N LEU A 89 13.37 24.76 7.68
CA LEU A 89 12.26 23.88 8.04
C LEU A 89 12.71 22.49 8.47
N LYS A 90 13.89 22.02 8.04
CA LYS A 90 14.46 20.75 8.53
C LYS A 90 14.56 20.71 10.04
N ILE A 91 14.87 21.86 10.66
CA ILE A 91 15.12 21.98 12.09
C ILE A 91 13.89 22.50 12.83
N THR A 92 13.14 23.42 12.22
CA THR A 92 12.07 24.17 12.90
C THR A 92 10.69 23.54 12.75
N LEU A 93 10.45 22.74 11.70
CA LEU A 93 9.16 22.13 11.47
C LEU A 93 8.83 21.12 12.58
N SER A 94 7.65 21.28 13.18
CA SER A 94 7.13 20.36 14.18
C SER A 94 6.18 19.33 13.56
N TYR A 95 6.02 18.18 14.23
CA TYR A 95 5.08 17.15 13.81
C TYR A 95 3.62 17.66 13.76
N SER A 96 3.21 18.50 14.72
CA SER A 96 1.86 19.09 14.74
C SER A 96 1.63 20.04 13.55
N GLN A 97 2.64 20.80 13.14
CA GLN A 97 2.56 21.63 11.92
C GLN A 97 2.46 20.76 10.67
N LEU A 98 3.20 19.66 10.61
CA LEU A 98 3.11 18.69 9.51
C LEU A 98 1.68 18.12 9.37
N LEU A 99 1.08 17.72 10.49
CA LEU A 99 -0.31 17.26 10.52
C LEU A 99 -1.30 18.35 10.12
N ALA A 100 -1.07 19.60 10.53
CA ALA A 100 -1.91 20.73 10.14
C ALA A 100 -1.89 20.96 8.62
N VAL A 101 -0.70 20.94 8.00
CA VAL A 101 -0.55 21.08 6.54
C VAL A 101 -1.29 19.96 5.81
N ILE A 102 -1.09 18.70 6.21
CA ILE A 102 -1.80 17.55 5.61
C ILE A 102 -3.31 17.69 5.76
N ALA A 103 -3.80 18.02 6.97
CA ALA A 103 -5.23 18.11 7.24
C ALA A 103 -5.91 19.23 6.45
N VAL A 104 -5.25 20.39 6.29
CA VAL A 104 -5.77 21.51 5.48
C VAL A 104 -5.86 21.14 4.02
N ALA A 105 -4.83 20.49 3.48
CA ALA A 105 -4.83 20.06 2.08
C ALA A 105 -5.89 19.01 1.78
N GLU A 106 -6.10 18.04 2.66
CA GLU A 106 -7.12 16.99 2.47
C GLU A 106 -8.55 17.50 2.66
N SER A 107 -8.75 18.57 3.43
CA SER A 107 -10.09 19.10 3.70
C SER A 107 -10.46 20.30 2.82
N GLU A 108 -9.48 20.89 2.12
CA GLU A 108 -9.57 22.14 1.35
C GLU A 108 -10.24 23.30 2.15
N ASN A 109 -10.20 23.20 3.48
CA ASN A 109 -10.93 24.05 4.41
C ASN A 109 -10.34 23.96 5.83
N PHE A 110 -9.96 25.11 6.41
CA PHE A 110 -9.36 25.16 7.75
C PHE A 110 -10.31 24.71 8.87
N THR A 111 -11.61 25.00 8.78
CA THR A 111 -12.59 24.62 9.80
C THR A 111 -12.76 23.10 9.82
N LEU A 112 -12.87 22.47 8.64
CA LEU A 112 -12.95 21.00 8.53
C LEU A 112 -11.64 20.33 8.99
N ALA A 113 -10.49 20.88 8.60
CA ALA A 113 -9.19 20.39 9.03
C ALA A 113 -9.04 20.43 10.56
N ALA A 114 -9.46 21.53 11.19
CA ALA A 114 -9.42 21.68 12.64
C ALA A 114 -10.34 20.70 13.36
N ARG A 115 -11.57 20.52 12.83
CA ARG A 115 -12.52 19.52 13.36
C ARG A 115 -11.94 18.11 13.28
N ARG A 116 -11.28 17.75 12.17
CA ARG A 116 -10.62 16.46 11.98
C ARG A 116 -9.46 16.24 12.95
N LEU A 117 -8.67 17.28 13.22
CA LEU A 117 -7.57 17.22 14.17
C LEU A 117 -8.01 17.33 15.64
N GLY A 118 -9.29 17.59 15.91
CA GLY A 118 -9.78 17.84 17.27
C GLY A 118 -9.24 19.15 17.87
N LEU A 119 -8.94 20.14 17.04
CA LEU A 119 -8.34 21.42 17.43
C LEU A 119 -9.26 22.59 17.10
N ALA A 120 -9.01 23.74 17.73
CA ALA A 120 -9.64 25.00 17.33
C ALA A 120 -9.07 25.47 15.98
N GLN A 121 -9.92 26.03 15.11
CA GLN A 121 -9.51 26.55 13.80
C GLN A 121 -8.32 27.53 13.85
N PRO A 122 -8.26 28.50 14.79
CA PRO A 122 -7.11 29.40 14.90
C PRO A 122 -5.78 28.69 15.17
N THR A 123 -5.80 27.52 15.82
CA THR A 123 -4.60 26.71 16.09
C THR A 123 -4.05 26.12 14.80
N VAL A 124 -4.90 25.55 13.95
CA VAL A 124 -4.49 24.98 12.66
C VAL A 124 -4.02 26.08 11.71
N HIS A 125 -4.76 27.19 11.64
CA HIS A 125 -4.36 28.34 10.84
C HIS A 125 -2.97 28.86 11.26
N ARG A 126 -2.75 29.08 12.56
CA ARG A 126 -1.46 29.55 13.09
C ARG A 126 -0.33 28.58 12.76
N ALA A 127 -0.56 27.27 12.90
CA ALA A 127 0.44 26.26 12.58
C ALA A 127 0.87 26.34 11.11
N VAL A 128 -0.07 26.43 10.16
CA VAL A 128 0.24 26.58 8.73
C VAL A 128 0.93 27.90 8.45
N THR A 129 0.41 29.02 8.97
CA THR A 129 1.01 30.35 8.76
C THR A 129 2.45 30.42 9.27
N GLN A 130 2.77 29.79 10.39
CA GLN A 130 4.16 29.74 10.89
C GLN A 130 5.10 28.98 9.96
N VAL A 131 4.63 27.88 9.34
CA VAL A 131 5.42 27.16 8.34
C VAL A 131 5.65 28.04 7.11
N GLU A 132 4.62 28.73 6.62
CA GLU A 132 4.73 29.64 5.47
C GLU A 132 5.66 30.82 5.75
N GLN A 133 5.63 31.37 6.97
CA GLN A 133 6.53 32.45 7.41
C GLN A 133 7.98 32.00 7.45
N GLU A 134 8.26 30.83 8.02
CA GLU A 134 9.62 30.26 8.07
C GLU A 134 10.11 29.82 6.67
N ALA A 135 9.19 29.42 5.80
CA ALA A 135 9.47 29.11 4.40
C ALA A 135 9.69 30.36 3.54
N VAL A 136 9.16 31.51 3.97
CA VAL A 136 9.01 32.72 3.15
C VAL A 136 8.31 32.41 1.81
N ARG A 137 7.36 31.47 1.85
CA ARG A 137 6.63 30.97 0.67
C ARG A 137 5.20 30.60 1.08
N SER A 138 4.25 30.85 0.18
CA SER A 138 2.89 30.32 0.32
C SER A 138 2.91 28.82 0.08
N LEU A 139 2.34 28.04 0.99
CA LEU A 139 2.09 26.62 0.79
C LEU A 139 0.71 26.40 0.18
N PHE A 140 -0.21 27.34 0.40
CA PHE A 140 -1.56 27.25 -0.11
C PHE A 140 -1.95 28.49 -0.93
N GLU A 141 -2.91 28.30 -1.83
CA GLU A 141 -3.52 29.35 -2.63
C GLU A 141 -5.02 29.42 -2.36
N ARG A 142 -5.54 30.65 -2.25
CA ARG A 142 -6.98 30.88 -2.12
C ARG A 142 -7.60 30.93 -3.50
N THR A 143 -8.64 30.13 -3.70
CA THR A 143 -9.45 30.12 -4.91
C THR A 143 -10.89 30.48 -4.59
N SER A 144 -11.72 30.66 -5.62
CA SER A 144 -13.16 30.85 -5.46
C SER A 144 -13.87 29.65 -4.82
N PHE A 145 -13.25 28.47 -4.83
CA PHE A 145 -13.83 27.21 -4.34
C PHE A 145 -13.26 26.75 -3.00
N GLY A 146 -12.21 27.40 -2.48
CA GLY A 146 -11.59 27.01 -1.21
C GLY A 146 -10.10 27.32 -1.16
N ILE A 147 -9.37 26.51 -0.40
CA ILE A 147 -7.92 26.59 -0.30
C ILE A 147 -7.27 25.36 -0.93
N LEU A 148 -6.36 25.57 -1.89
CA LEU A 148 -5.69 24.48 -2.60
C LEU A 148 -4.19 24.48 -2.29
N PRO A 149 -3.56 23.30 -2.18
CA PRO A 149 -2.12 23.21 -1.99
C PRO A 149 -1.38 23.64 -3.26
N THR A 150 -0.31 24.42 -3.09
CA THR A 150 0.67 24.67 -4.17
C THR A 150 1.39 23.37 -4.55
N ARG A 151 2.09 23.36 -5.69
CA ARG A 151 2.93 22.21 -6.10
C ARG A 151 3.98 21.83 -5.04
N LEU A 152 4.59 22.82 -4.38
CA LEU A 152 5.56 22.58 -3.30
C LEU A 152 4.89 21.96 -2.07
N CYS A 153 3.71 22.46 -1.70
CA CYS A 153 2.93 21.88 -0.60
C CYS A 153 2.50 20.45 -0.91
N GLN A 154 2.09 20.15 -2.16
CA GLN A 154 1.75 18.79 -2.56
C GLN A 154 2.94 17.85 -2.40
N ALA A 155 4.14 18.26 -2.85
CA ALA A 155 5.35 17.47 -2.65
C ALA A 155 5.64 17.23 -1.15
N LEU A 156 5.47 18.26 -0.30
CA LEU A 156 5.63 18.15 1.14
C LEU A 156 4.65 17.16 1.76
N ILE A 157 3.37 17.22 1.36
CA ILE A 157 2.32 16.34 1.87
C ILE A 157 2.63 14.88 1.56
N GLU A 158 3.04 14.58 0.32
CA GLU A 158 3.36 13.20 -0.06
C GLU A 158 4.57 12.67 0.71
N ALA A 159 5.66 13.46 0.80
CA ALA A 159 6.82 13.09 1.61
C ALA A 159 6.48 12.93 3.09
N ALA A 160 5.65 13.82 3.62
CA ALA A 160 5.22 13.82 5.01
C ALA A 160 4.40 12.58 5.37
N ARG A 161 3.44 12.18 4.52
CA ARG A 161 2.65 10.97 4.75
C ARG A 161 3.54 9.73 4.84
N LEU A 162 4.53 9.63 3.97
CA LEU A 162 5.46 8.50 3.97
C LEU A 162 6.42 8.54 5.18
N ALA A 163 6.87 9.72 5.60
CA ALA A 163 7.67 9.87 6.81
C ALA A 163 6.88 9.50 8.08
N ILE A 164 5.62 9.95 8.17
CA ILE A 164 4.71 9.57 9.27
C ILE A 164 4.46 8.07 9.26
N TYR A 165 4.26 7.48 8.08
CA TYR A 165 4.13 6.04 7.94
C TYR A 165 5.36 5.30 8.52
N GLU A 166 6.58 5.73 8.23
CA GLU A 166 7.79 5.11 8.81
C GLU A 166 7.85 5.23 10.34
N PHE A 167 7.37 6.34 10.91
CA PHE A 167 7.26 6.47 12.36
C PHE A 167 6.20 5.53 12.96
N ASP A 168 5.09 5.30 12.25
CA ASP A 168 4.08 4.32 12.66
C ASP A 168 4.63 2.88 12.55
N GLN A 169 5.45 2.57 11.54
CA GLN A 169 6.12 1.27 11.44
C GLN A 169 7.15 1.07 12.57
N ALA A 170 7.87 2.12 12.96
CA ALA A 170 8.76 2.07 14.11
C ALA A 170 8.00 1.67 15.39
N ASP A 171 6.81 2.23 15.62
CA ASP A 171 5.98 1.85 16.75
C ASP A 171 5.57 0.38 16.72
N ALA A 172 5.20 -0.13 15.55
CA ALA A 172 4.80 -1.52 15.37
C ALA A 172 5.96 -2.49 15.69
N GLU A 173 7.17 -2.21 15.20
CA GLU A 173 8.33 -3.07 15.44
C GLU A 173 8.83 -3.01 16.89
N LEU A 174 8.86 -1.81 17.47
CA LEU A 174 9.26 -1.62 18.86
C LEU A 174 8.28 -2.28 19.83
N ALA A 175 6.98 -2.26 19.52
CA ALA A 175 5.99 -3.01 20.29
C ALA A 175 6.27 -4.53 20.26
N GLY A 176 6.63 -5.07 19.08
CA GLY A 176 7.01 -6.47 18.94
C GLY A 176 8.20 -6.88 19.82
N ILE A 177 9.24 -6.03 19.90
CA ILE A 177 10.39 -6.25 20.81
C ILE A 177 9.95 -6.26 22.28
N ASN A 178 8.96 -5.46 22.64
CA ASN A 178 8.42 -5.38 24.00
C ASN A 178 7.44 -6.53 24.34
N GLY A 179 7.28 -7.53 23.45
CA GLY A 179 6.31 -8.61 23.62
C GLY A 179 4.85 -8.17 23.41
N GLY A 180 4.63 -6.97 22.88
CA GLY A 180 3.32 -6.43 22.54
C GLY A 180 3.03 -6.47 21.05
N GLU A 181 1.82 -6.07 20.69
CA GLU A 181 1.40 -5.92 19.30
C GLU A 181 0.84 -4.50 19.11
N ALA A 182 1.40 -3.76 18.16
CA ALA A 182 0.92 -2.42 17.79
C ALA A 182 0.93 -2.25 16.28
N GLY A 183 0.06 -1.37 15.79
CA GLY A 183 -0.09 -1.09 14.36
C GLY A 183 -1.21 -1.90 13.71
N ARG A 184 -1.14 -2.01 12.40
CA ARG A 184 -2.08 -2.75 11.55
C ARG A 184 -1.40 -3.11 10.23
N ILE A 185 -1.93 -4.10 9.52
CA ILE A 185 -1.60 -4.32 8.11
C ILE A 185 -2.70 -3.70 7.25
N VAL A 186 -2.35 -2.95 6.21
CA VAL A 186 -3.32 -2.50 5.19
C VAL A 186 -2.98 -3.10 3.84
N ILE A 187 -3.87 -3.95 3.31
CA ILE A 187 -3.65 -4.70 2.07
C ILE A 187 -4.62 -4.20 1.00
N GLY A 188 -4.09 -3.80 -0.15
CA GLY A 188 -4.91 -3.58 -1.36
C GLY A 188 -5.12 -4.91 -2.09
N ALA A 189 -6.36 -5.34 -2.23
CA ALA A 189 -6.68 -6.68 -2.68
C ALA A 189 -7.42 -6.68 -4.02
N MET A 190 -6.73 -7.13 -5.08
CA MET A 190 -7.35 -7.31 -6.40
C MET A 190 -8.31 -8.52 -6.39
N PRO A 191 -9.24 -8.64 -7.37
CA PRO A 191 -10.33 -9.63 -7.32
C PRO A 191 -9.90 -11.09 -7.05
N LEU A 192 -8.85 -11.58 -7.70
CA LEU A 192 -8.33 -12.93 -7.45
C LEU A 192 -7.81 -13.10 -6.02
N ALA A 193 -7.04 -12.13 -5.51
CA ALA A 193 -6.51 -12.20 -4.15
C ALA A 193 -7.61 -12.31 -3.10
N ARG A 194 -8.74 -11.62 -3.30
CA ARG A 194 -9.89 -11.63 -2.38
C ARG A 194 -10.68 -12.94 -2.37
N SER A 195 -10.72 -13.66 -3.49
CA SER A 195 -11.53 -14.87 -3.65
C SER A 195 -10.84 -16.14 -3.17
N THR A 196 -9.51 -16.22 -3.30
CA THR A 196 -8.77 -17.48 -3.09
C THR A 196 -7.60 -17.36 -2.12
N ILE A 197 -6.76 -16.33 -2.27
CA ILE A 197 -5.49 -16.22 -1.55
C ILE A 197 -5.71 -15.69 -0.12
N LEU A 198 -6.29 -14.49 0.00
CA LEU A 198 -6.43 -13.79 1.28
C LEU A 198 -7.33 -14.51 2.28
N PRO A 199 -8.47 -15.13 1.91
CA PRO A 199 -9.27 -15.86 2.89
C PRO A 199 -8.47 -16.94 3.64
N ARG A 200 -7.64 -17.71 2.92
CA ARG A 200 -6.80 -18.76 3.50
C ARG A 200 -5.63 -18.18 4.30
N ALA A 201 -4.93 -17.18 3.75
CA ALA A 201 -3.80 -16.56 4.42
C ALA A 201 -4.23 -15.84 5.71
N LEU A 202 -5.39 -15.18 5.71
CA LEU A 202 -5.94 -14.49 6.87
C LEU A 202 -6.45 -15.45 7.95
N ALA A 203 -7.00 -16.61 7.56
CA ALA A 203 -7.36 -17.65 8.52
C ALA A 203 -6.12 -18.15 9.28
N GLN A 204 -5.06 -18.52 8.56
CA GLN A 204 -3.78 -18.92 9.16
C GLN A 204 -3.13 -17.79 9.96
N PHE A 205 -3.20 -16.54 9.46
CA PHE A 205 -2.68 -15.38 10.18
C PHE A 205 -3.40 -15.19 11.52
N ARG A 206 -4.72 -15.42 11.59
CA ARG A 206 -5.50 -15.25 12.81
C ARG A 206 -5.15 -16.29 13.89
N GLU A 207 -4.72 -17.49 13.49
CA GLU A 207 -4.20 -18.51 14.42
C GLU A 207 -2.89 -18.06 15.08
N LEU A 208 -2.02 -17.38 14.33
CA LEU A 208 -0.73 -16.88 14.81
C LEU A 208 -0.82 -15.51 15.51
N LYS A 209 -1.80 -14.69 15.11
CA LYS A 209 -1.99 -13.29 15.51
C LYS A 209 -3.47 -13.02 15.77
N SER A 210 -3.92 -13.41 16.96
CA SER A 210 -5.33 -13.45 17.35
C SER A 210 -6.02 -12.07 17.35
N THR A 211 -5.30 -10.99 17.68
CA THR A 211 -5.90 -9.64 17.80
C THR A 211 -5.30 -8.60 16.86
N TYR A 212 -4.21 -8.91 16.15
CA TYR A 212 -3.56 -7.93 15.25
C TYR A 212 -4.54 -7.43 14.17
N PRO A 213 -4.72 -6.10 14.03
CA PRO A 213 -5.65 -5.54 13.04
C PRO A 213 -5.15 -5.70 11.60
N VAL A 214 -6.04 -6.15 10.72
CA VAL A 214 -5.80 -6.20 9.27
C VAL A 214 -6.94 -5.46 8.58
N LYS A 215 -6.60 -4.51 7.70
CA LYS A 215 -7.54 -3.76 6.87
C LYS A 215 -7.35 -4.17 5.43
N LEU A 216 -8.45 -4.61 4.79
CA LEU A 216 -8.48 -4.84 3.35
C LEU A 216 -9.09 -3.62 2.67
N LEU A 217 -8.49 -3.20 1.57
CA LEU A 217 -9.04 -2.21 0.65
C LEU A 217 -9.18 -2.85 -0.72
N ASP A 218 -10.33 -2.70 -1.34
CA ASP A 218 -10.58 -3.13 -2.71
C ASP A 218 -11.10 -1.97 -3.55
N GLY A 219 -10.84 -2.05 -4.86
CA GLY A 219 -11.18 -0.98 -5.78
C GLY A 219 -10.41 -1.10 -7.09
N PRO A 220 -10.55 -0.10 -7.96
CA PRO A 220 -9.72 0.06 -9.16
C PRO A 220 -8.22 0.07 -8.84
N TYR A 221 -7.41 -0.44 -9.77
CA TYR A 221 -5.97 -0.60 -9.56
C TYR A 221 -5.26 0.74 -9.32
N ASP A 222 -5.64 1.79 -10.06
CA ASP A 222 -5.10 3.15 -9.96
C ASP A 222 -5.41 3.80 -8.61
N GLU A 223 -6.60 3.59 -8.06
CA GLU A 223 -6.95 4.05 -6.71
C GLU A 223 -6.09 3.36 -5.64
N LEU A 224 -5.95 2.04 -5.72
CA LEU A 224 -5.12 1.25 -4.79
C LEU A 224 -3.63 1.57 -4.95
N LEU A 225 -3.14 1.76 -6.17
CA LEU A 225 -1.77 2.20 -6.43
C LEU A 225 -1.51 3.60 -5.85
N GLY A 226 -2.46 4.52 -6.01
CA GLY A 226 -2.41 5.82 -5.34
C GLY A 226 -2.35 5.66 -3.81
N GLY A 227 -3.15 4.77 -3.24
CA GLY A 227 -3.14 4.46 -1.81
C GLY A 227 -1.79 3.92 -1.32
N LEU A 228 -1.18 3.01 -2.09
CA LEU A 228 0.15 2.46 -1.85
C LEU A 228 1.22 3.55 -1.84
N ARG A 229 1.22 4.40 -2.88
CA ARG A 229 2.20 5.49 -3.02
C ARG A 229 2.09 6.55 -1.93
N ARG A 230 0.90 6.73 -1.35
CA ARG A 230 0.64 7.63 -0.21
C ARG A 230 0.94 7.01 1.16
N GLY A 231 1.34 5.73 1.22
CA GLY A 231 1.55 5.00 2.47
C GLY A 231 0.24 4.68 3.23
N THR A 232 -0.91 4.81 2.57
CA THR A 232 -2.20 4.39 3.17
C THR A 232 -2.48 2.90 2.98
N ILE A 233 -1.76 2.27 2.04
CA ILE A 233 -1.72 0.83 1.80
C ILE A 233 -0.26 0.37 1.94
N ASP A 234 -0.04 -0.77 2.59
CA ASP A 234 1.29 -1.33 2.79
C ASP A 234 1.78 -2.02 1.50
N PHE A 235 0.94 -2.87 0.93
CA PHE A 235 1.19 -3.61 -0.30
C PHE A 235 -0.11 -4.02 -0.98
N LEU A 236 0.00 -4.37 -2.27
CA LEU A 236 -1.08 -4.93 -3.07
C LEU A 236 -0.84 -6.41 -3.35
N ILE A 237 -1.92 -7.16 -3.55
CA ILE A 237 -1.88 -8.52 -4.11
C ILE A 237 -2.79 -8.57 -5.34
N GLY A 238 -2.24 -8.95 -6.49
CA GLY A 238 -3.02 -9.02 -7.72
C GLY A 238 -2.19 -9.22 -8.98
N ALA A 239 -2.85 -9.08 -10.13
CA ALA A 239 -2.19 -9.17 -11.42
C ALA A 239 -1.13 -8.07 -11.58
N LEU A 240 0.07 -8.48 -11.96
CA LEU A 240 1.18 -7.56 -12.22
C LEU A 240 1.00 -6.89 -13.58
N ARG A 241 1.79 -5.83 -13.79
CA ARG A 241 1.73 -4.99 -14.98
C ARG A 241 3.11 -4.99 -15.61
N ASP A 242 3.14 -5.12 -16.93
CA ASP A 242 4.36 -5.02 -17.71
C ASP A 242 4.12 -4.06 -18.89
N PRO A 243 4.85 -2.93 -18.97
CA PRO A 243 5.81 -2.43 -17.99
C PRO A 243 5.14 -2.03 -16.66
N ALA A 244 5.93 -1.95 -15.59
CA ALA A 244 5.47 -1.38 -14.33
C ALA A 244 4.96 0.05 -14.58
N PRO A 245 3.80 0.44 -14.03
CA PRO A 245 3.18 1.74 -14.32
C PRO A 245 4.02 2.93 -13.84
N ILE A 246 4.93 2.72 -12.88
CA ILE A 246 5.76 3.76 -12.30
C ILE A 246 7.04 3.19 -11.68
N GLY A 247 8.12 3.99 -11.63
CA GLY A 247 9.44 3.53 -11.16
C GLY A 247 9.59 3.40 -9.64
N ASP A 248 8.70 3.98 -8.84
CA ASP A 248 8.77 3.99 -7.36
C ASP A 248 8.11 2.76 -6.70
N ILE A 249 7.65 1.79 -7.49
CA ILE A 249 7.12 0.50 -7.03
C ILE A 249 8.01 -0.67 -7.44
N VAL A 250 7.85 -1.77 -6.72
CA VAL A 250 8.41 -3.09 -6.99
C VAL A 250 7.25 -4.06 -7.15
N GLN A 251 7.37 -4.96 -8.12
CA GLN A 251 6.42 -6.03 -8.42
C GLN A 251 7.15 -7.36 -8.32
N GLU A 252 6.62 -8.28 -7.51
CA GLU A 252 7.22 -9.58 -7.25
C GLU A 252 6.21 -10.67 -7.61
N ALA A 253 6.55 -11.49 -8.62
CA ALA A 253 5.70 -12.56 -9.08
C ALA A 253 5.61 -13.69 -8.05
N LEU A 254 4.40 -14.20 -7.83
CA LEU A 254 4.13 -15.36 -6.98
C LEU A 254 3.80 -16.59 -7.83
N PHE A 255 2.96 -16.43 -8.85
CA PHE A 255 2.53 -17.49 -9.76
C PHE A 255 1.87 -16.89 -11.01
N ASP A 256 1.58 -17.75 -11.99
CA ASP A 256 0.89 -17.39 -13.22
C ASP A 256 -0.57 -17.84 -13.19
N ASP A 257 -1.47 -16.95 -13.61
CA ASP A 257 -2.91 -17.21 -13.69
C ASP A 257 -3.40 -17.10 -15.13
N ARG A 258 -4.49 -17.81 -15.44
CA ARG A 258 -5.03 -17.93 -16.80
C ARG A 258 -6.43 -17.33 -16.92
N LEU A 259 -6.78 -16.93 -18.13
CA LEU A 259 -8.16 -16.55 -18.45
C LEU A 259 -9.04 -17.80 -18.50
N ALA A 260 -10.20 -17.77 -17.84
CA ALA A 260 -11.27 -18.75 -18.02
C ALA A 260 -12.46 -18.05 -18.70
N LEU A 261 -13.06 -18.76 -19.67
CA LEU A 261 -14.33 -18.37 -20.27
C LEU A 261 -15.45 -19.11 -19.54
N LEU A 262 -16.52 -18.41 -19.20
CA LEU A 262 -17.53 -18.90 -18.27
C LEU A 262 -18.92 -18.73 -18.85
N ALA A 263 -19.82 -19.60 -18.46
CA ALA A 263 -21.23 -19.50 -18.72
C ALA A 263 -22.05 -19.98 -17.52
N GLY A 264 -23.35 -19.70 -17.52
CA GLY A 264 -24.27 -20.35 -16.59
C GLY A 264 -24.44 -21.83 -16.93
N PRO A 265 -24.89 -22.67 -15.97
CA PRO A 265 -24.99 -24.12 -16.15
C PRO A 265 -25.97 -24.54 -17.25
N ARG A 266 -26.93 -23.67 -17.60
CA ARG A 266 -27.95 -23.90 -18.64
C ARG A 266 -27.59 -23.30 -20.00
N HIS A 267 -26.42 -22.69 -20.14
CA HIS A 267 -26.04 -22.01 -21.38
C HIS A 267 -25.85 -23.02 -22.52
N PRO A 268 -26.29 -22.76 -23.78
CA PRO A 268 -26.23 -23.73 -24.87
C PRO A 268 -24.84 -24.33 -25.12
N LEU A 269 -23.79 -23.51 -25.01
CA LEU A 269 -22.40 -23.92 -25.20
C LEU A 269 -21.85 -24.88 -24.13
N THR A 270 -22.53 -25.12 -23.01
CA THR A 270 -22.05 -26.10 -22.00
C THR A 270 -22.15 -27.55 -22.49
N SER A 271 -22.97 -27.80 -23.51
CA SER A 271 -23.14 -29.13 -24.11
C SER A 271 -22.19 -29.40 -25.28
N LYS A 272 -21.38 -28.41 -25.67
CA LYS A 272 -20.48 -28.48 -26.83
C LYS A 272 -19.03 -28.63 -26.37
N GLN A 273 -18.32 -29.58 -26.98
CA GLN A 273 -16.86 -29.71 -26.86
C GLN A 273 -16.16 -28.90 -27.95
N ASP A 274 -14.92 -28.51 -27.72
CA ASP A 274 -14.08 -27.76 -28.67
C ASP A 274 -14.80 -26.51 -29.22
N VAL A 275 -15.28 -25.66 -28.31
CA VAL A 275 -16.01 -24.45 -28.66
C VAL A 275 -15.10 -23.50 -29.46
N SER A 276 -15.53 -23.12 -30.66
CA SER A 276 -14.75 -22.25 -31.54
C SER A 276 -14.95 -20.77 -31.21
N LEU A 277 -14.03 -19.92 -31.66
CA LEU A 277 -14.20 -18.46 -31.52
C LEU A 277 -15.45 -17.93 -32.25
N ASP A 278 -15.87 -18.58 -33.33
CA ASP A 278 -17.08 -18.21 -34.07
C ASP A 278 -18.36 -18.51 -33.28
N ASP A 279 -18.36 -19.59 -32.49
CA ASP A 279 -19.45 -19.86 -31.55
C ASP A 279 -19.52 -18.76 -30.48
N LEU A 280 -18.37 -18.34 -29.94
CA LEU A 280 -18.26 -17.36 -28.86
C LEU A 280 -18.69 -15.95 -29.27
N ILE A 281 -18.40 -15.52 -30.51
CA ILE A 281 -18.82 -14.21 -31.06
C ILE A 281 -20.35 -14.06 -31.12
N GLY A 282 -21.05 -15.18 -31.29
CA GLY A 282 -22.51 -15.22 -31.42
C GLY A 282 -23.28 -14.84 -30.15
N TYR A 283 -22.63 -14.77 -28.99
CA TYR A 283 -23.27 -14.53 -27.70
C TYR A 283 -22.95 -13.13 -27.14
N PRO A 284 -23.82 -12.58 -26.26
CA PRO A 284 -23.49 -11.40 -25.48
C PRO A 284 -22.51 -11.74 -24.34
N TRP A 285 -21.77 -10.74 -23.85
CA TRP A 285 -20.65 -10.95 -22.91
C TRP A 285 -20.71 -10.03 -21.69
N VAL A 286 -20.27 -10.55 -20.54
CA VAL A 286 -19.91 -9.78 -19.36
C VAL A 286 -18.39 -9.77 -19.25
N VAL A 287 -17.79 -8.59 -19.26
CA VAL A 287 -16.33 -8.43 -19.41
C VAL A 287 -15.75 -7.52 -18.34
N PRO A 288 -14.48 -7.72 -17.94
CA PRO A 288 -13.77 -6.81 -17.04
C PRO A 288 -13.66 -5.40 -17.61
N ARG A 289 -13.41 -4.43 -16.73
CA ARG A 289 -13.23 -3.02 -17.12
C ARG A 289 -12.06 -2.82 -18.08
N GLN A 290 -12.17 -1.80 -18.94
CA GLN A 290 -11.06 -1.35 -19.78
C GLN A 290 -9.81 -1.02 -18.95
N GLY A 291 -8.63 -1.33 -19.49
CA GLY A 291 -7.33 -1.14 -18.82
C GLY A 291 -6.97 -2.19 -17.76
N THR A 292 -7.75 -3.26 -17.61
CA THR A 292 -7.41 -4.39 -16.73
C THR A 292 -6.71 -5.51 -17.52
N PRO A 293 -5.78 -6.28 -16.93
CA PRO A 293 -5.04 -7.31 -17.68
C PRO A 293 -5.97 -8.39 -18.23
N THR A 294 -7.04 -8.70 -17.49
CA THR A 294 -8.06 -9.66 -17.93
C THR A 294 -8.86 -9.14 -19.12
N ARG A 295 -9.11 -7.83 -19.20
CA ARG A 295 -9.71 -7.23 -20.39
C ARG A 295 -8.77 -7.31 -21.59
N ASP A 296 -7.48 -7.04 -21.39
CA ASP A 296 -6.47 -7.15 -22.45
C ASP A 296 -6.38 -8.59 -22.99
N GLN A 297 -6.42 -9.59 -22.10
CA GLN A 297 -6.47 -11.01 -22.48
C GLN A 297 -7.74 -11.37 -23.26
N PHE A 298 -8.91 -10.86 -22.84
CA PHE A 298 -10.18 -11.05 -23.55
C PHE A 298 -10.13 -10.46 -24.97
N GLU A 299 -9.59 -9.25 -25.14
CA GLU A 299 -9.46 -8.65 -26.47
C GLU A 299 -8.43 -9.37 -27.34
N THR A 300 -7.33 -9.82 -26.73
CA THR A 300 -6.28 -10.61 -27.39
C THR A 300 -6.83 -11.93 -27.94
N LEU A 301 -7.75 -12.58 -27.21
CA LEU A 301 -8.39 -13.84 -27.63
C LEU A 301 -8.99 -13.76 -29.04
N PHE A 302 -9.65 -12.63 -29.38
CA PHE A 302 -10.26 -12.45 -30.69
C PHE A 302 -9.30 -11.84 -31.71
N THR A 303 -8.52 -10.84 -31.31
CA THR A 303 -7.63 -10.11 -32.22
C THR A 303 -6.47 -10.97 -32.72
N ALA A 304 -5.93 -11.88 -31.90
CA ALA A 304 -4.90 -12.84 -32.31
C ALA A 304 -5.39 -13.80 -33.41
N ALA A 305 -6.71 -14.04 -33.48
CA ALA A 305 -7.35 -14.84 -34.52
C ALA A 305 -7.84 -14.00 -35.72
N GLY A 306 -7.47 -12.71 -35.80
CA GLY A 306 -7.90 -11.80 -36.86
C GLY A 306 -9.40 -11.44 -36.80
N LYS A 307 -10.05 -11.64 -35.65
CA LYS A 307 -11.47 -11.33 -35.45
C LYS A 307 -11.65 -10.08 -34.58
N ALA A 308 -12.74 -9.35 -34.82
CA ALA A 308 -13.13 -8.26 -33.93
C ALA A 308 -13.74 -8.84 -32.64
N PRO A 309 -13.42 -8.27 -31.45
CA PRO A 309 -14.10 -8.66 -30.21
C PRO A 309 -15.62 -8.45 -30.28
N PRO A 310 -16.42 -9.23 -29.52
CA PRO A 310 -17.87 -9.06 -29.45
C PRO A 310 -18.30 -7.64 -29.10
N SER A 311 -19.33 -7.12 -29.78
CA SER A 311 -19.86 -5.76 -29.55
C SER A 311 -20.94 -5.68 -28.46
N ARG A 312 -21.65 -6.79 -28.20
CA ARG A 312 -22.69 -6.89 -27.16
C ARG A 312 -22.04 -7.20 -25.81
N VAL A 313 -21.46 -6.18 -25.20
CA VAL A 313 -20.72 -6.31 -23.93
C VAL A 313 -21.37 -5.51 -22.80
N ILE A 314 -21.39 -6.11 -21.61
CA ILE A 314 -21.63 -5.45 -20.33
C ILE A 314 -20.31 -5.41 -19.58
N GLU A 315 -19.83 -4.21 -19.28
CA GLU A 315 -18.58 -4.01 -18.57
C GLU A 315 -18.78 -4.04 -17.06
N SER A 316 -18.12 -4.96 -16.35
CA SER A 316 -18.17 -5.04 -14.88
C SER A 316 -16.98 -5.81 -14.29
N GLY A 317 -16.45 -5.31 -13.18
CA GLY A 317 -15.47 -6.02 -12.35
C GLY A 317 -16.10 -6.88 -11.24
N SER A 318 -17.43 -6.98 -11.18
CA SER A 318 -18.15 -7.70 -10.11
C SER A 318 -18.44 -9.15 -10.50
N LEU A 319 -17.76 -10.09 -9.84
CA LEU A 319 -18.05 -11.53 -9.98
C LEU A 319 -19.51 -11.85 -9.62
N LEU A 320 -20.06 -11.19 -8.59
CA LEU A 320 -21.43 -11.42 -8.15
C LEU A 320 -22.45 -11.04 -9.23
N LEU A 321 -22.25 -9.88 -9.88
CA LEU A 321 -23.12 -9.44 -10.97
C LEU A 321 -23.02 -10.38 -12.17
N MET A 322 -21.78 -10.70 -12.58
CA MET A 322 -21.53 -11.61 -13.69
C MET A 322 -22.19 -12.96 -13.45
N ARG A 323 -21.95 -13.59 -12.29
CA ARG A 323 -22.58 -14.86 -11.93
C ARG A 323 -24.11 -14.80 -11.99
N GLY A 324 -24.72 -13.73 -11.47
CA GLY A 324 -26.17 -13.54 -11.55
C GLY A 324 -26.64 -13.48 -13.00
N LEU A 325 -25.99 -12.68 -13.84
CA LEU A 325 -26.38 -12.50 -15.23
C LEU A 325 -26.18 -13.76 -16.08
N LEU A 326 -25.07 -14.47 -15.89
CA LEU A 326 -24.78 -15.75 -16.56
C LEU A 326 -25.81 -16.83 -16.22
N ASN A 327 -26.42 -16.78 -15.03
CA ASN A 327 -27.45 -17.75 -14.61
C ASN A 327 -28.87 -17.42 -15.13
N GLU A 328 -29.10 -16.16 -15.49
CA GLU A 328 -30.39 -15.63 -15.96
C GLU A 328 -30.46 -15.47 -17.48
N SER A 329 -29.35 -15.66 -18.21
CA SER A 329 -29.30 -15.38 -19.63
C SER A 329 -28.16 -16.11 -20.35
N ASP A 330 -28.18 -16.08 -21.67
CA ASP A 330 -27.12 -16.65 -22.52
C ASP A 330 -25.90 -15.72 -22.66
N HIS A 331 -25.55 -14.98 -21.61
CA HIS A 331 -24.29 -14.25 -21.59
C HIS A 331 -23.14 -15.24 -21.36
N LEU A 332 -21.98 -14.89 -21.91
CA LEU A 332 -20.68 -15.46 -21.57
C LEU A 332 -19.92 -14.49 -20.67
N GLY A 333 -18.99 -15.00 -19.88
CA GLY A 333 -18.15 -14.24 -18.96
C GLY A 333 -16.69 -14.61 -19.10
N CYS A 334 -15.80 -13.75 -18.63
CA CYS A 334 -14.38 -14.11 -18.51
C CYS A 334 -13.72 -13.52 -17.26
N LEU A 335 -12.90 -14.32 -16.58
CA LEU A 335 -12.09 -13.89 -15.43
C LEU A 335 -10.91 -14.85 -15.17
N SER A 336 -10.20 -14.68 -14.04
CA SER A 336 -9.20 -15.65 -13.58
C SER A 336 -9.78 -17.06 -13.45
N ARG A 337 -9.07 -18.07 -13.96
CA ARG A 337 -9.40 -19.49 -13.72
C ARG A 337 -9.45 -19.81 -12.23
N HIS A 338 -8.47 -19.35 -11.45
CA HIS A 338 -8.46 -19.57 -10.01
C HIS A 338 -9.58 -18.85 -9.28
N GLN A 339 -9.95 -17.62 -9.70
CA GLN A 339 -11.08 -16.89 -9.09
C GLN A 339 -12.43 -17.54 -9.43
N SER A 340 -12.58 -18.15 -10.61
CA SER A 340 -13.83 -18.82 -11.01
C SER A 340 -13.97 -20.21 -10.43
N GLN A 341 -12.87 -20.85 -10.03
CA GLN A 341 -12.86 -22.24 -9.58
C GLN A 341 -13.89 -22.52 -8.47
N PRO A 342 -14.02 -21.71 -7.39
CA PRO A 342 -15.02 -21.97 -6.36
C PRO A 342 -16.46 -21.89 -6.88
N GLU A 343 -16.75 -21.02 -7.85
CA GLU A 343 -18.08 -20.95 -8.46
C GLU A 343 -18.36 -22.18 -9.34
N CYS A 344 -17.33 -22.68 -10.03
CA CYS A 344 -17.44 -23.89 -10.85
C CYS A 344 -17.61 -25.14 -10.01
N ASP A 345 -16.82 -25.28 -8.94
CA ASP A 345 -16.89 -26.42 -8.01
C ASP A 345 -18.28 -26.52 -7.33
N ASN A 346 -18.92 -25.37 -7.10
CA ASN A 346 -20.27 -25.29 -6.55
C ASN A 346 -21.39 -25.40 -7.61
N GLY A 347 -21.05 -25.64 -8.88
CA GLY A 347 -22.00 -25.75 -9.98
C GLY A 347 -22.74 -24.45 -10.31
N MET A 348 -22.27 -23.31 -9.80
CA MET A 348 -22.87 -22.00 -10.04
C MET A 348 -22.50 -21.43 -11.41
N LEU A 349 -21.36 -21.84 -11.95
CA LEU A 349 -20.86 -21.49 -13.27
C LEU A 349 -20.20 -22.71 -13.92
N VAL A 350 -20.06 -22.66 -15.24
CA VAL A 350 -19.37 -23.70 -16.03
C VAL A 350 -18.29 -23.05 -16.86
N THR A 351 -17.09 -23.65 -16.87
CA THR A 351 -16.01 -23.22 -17.77
C THR A 351 -16.29 -23.73 -19.17
N ILE A 352 -16.24 -22.84 -20.15
CA ILE A 352 -16.40 -23.18 -21.57
C ILE A 352 -15.14 -23.87 -22.07
N ASP A 353 -15.33 -24.96 -22.82
CA ASP A 353 -14.26 -25.75 -23.42
C ASP A 353 -13.65 -25.05 -24.63
N HIS A 354 -12.79 -24.06 -24.35
CA HIS A 354 -12.04 -23.30 -25.34
C HIS A 354 -10.58 -23.11 -24.86
N PRO A 355 -9.56 -23.33 -25.71
CA PRO A 355 -8.17 -23.18 -25.32
C PRO A 355 -7.79 -21.74 -24.94
N THR A 356 -7.44 -21.53 -23.67
CA THR A 356 -6.99 -20.22 -23.14
C THR A 356 -5.64 -20.29 -22.44
N ASP A 357 -4.91 -21.40 -22.53
CA ASP A 357 -3.71 -21.63 -21.71
C ASP A 357 -2.52 -20.73 -22.07
N HIS A 358 -2.51 -20.16 -23.28
CA HIS A 358 -1.55 -19.15 -23.71
C HIS A 358 -1.84 -17.75 -23.15
N LEU A 359 -3.05 -17.51 -22.63
CA LEU A 359 -3.45 -16.24 -22.02
C LEU A 359 -3.08 -16.22 -20.54
N VAL A 360 -1.77 -16.11 -20.31
CA VAL A 360 -1.14 -16.09 -18.99
C VAL A 360 -1.00 -14.66 -18.48
N ARG A 361 -1.13 -14.46 -17.17
CA ARG A 361 -0.71 -13.24 -16.49
C ARG A 361 -0.06 -13.56 -15.14
N PRO A 362 1.05 -12.90 -14.80
CA PRO A 362 1.65 -13.06 -13.49
C PRO A 362 0.80 -12.40 -12.41
N ILE A 363 0.60 -13.11 -11.31
CA ILE A 363 -0.03 -12.65 -10.08
C ILE A 363 1.06 -12.50 -9.03
N GLY A 364 1.02 -11.43 -8.25
CA GLY A 364 2.07 -11.19 -7.28
C GLY A 364 1.80 -10.10 -6.26
N LEU A 365 2.88 -9.73 -5.58
CA LEU A 365 2.92 -8.62 -4.63
C LEU A 365 3.33 -7.34 -5.36
N THR A 366 2.77 -6.20 -4.95
CA THR A 366 3.24 -4.88 -5.39
C THR A 366 3.41 -3.98 -4.18
N TYR A 367 4.59 -3.41 -4.00
CA TYR A 367 4.93 -2.54 -2.86
C TYR A 367 5.87 -1.41 -3.28
N ARG A 368 6.08 -0.41 -2.41
CA ARG A 368 6.99 0.71 -2.69
C ARG A 368 8.44 0.24 -2.68
N ARG A 369 9.28 0.73 -3.60
CA ARG A 369 10.67 0.27 -3.79
C ARG A 369 11.54 0.33 -2.54
N ASN A 370 11.40 1.38 -1.74
CA ASN A 370 12.20 1.61 -0.54
C ASN A 370 11.44 1.24 0.75
N TRP A 371 10.32 0.53 0.63
CA TRP A 371 9.54 0.13 1.79
C TRP A 371 10.09 -1.16 2.39
N ARG A 372 10.29 -1.14 3.72
CA ARG A 372 10.73 -2.31 4.48
C ARG A 372 9.55 -2.85 5.30
N PRO A 373 9.10 -4.09 5.06
CA PRO A 373 8.05 -4.68 5.87
C PRO A 373 8.53 -4.91 7.30
N THR A 374 7.62 -4.76 8.26
CA THR A 374 7.81 -5.19 9.65
C THR A 374 7.82 -6.72 9.74
N SER A 375 8.18 -7.26 10.90
CA SER A 375 8.12 -8.72 11.14
C SER A 375 6.71 -9.29 10.91
N ILE A 376 5.66 -8.55 11.29
CA ILE A 376 4.26 -8.96 11.12
C ILE A 376 3.81 -8.91 9.65
N GLN A 377 4.24 -7.89 8.90
CA GLN A 377 3.99 -7.83 7.45
C GLN A 377 4.77 -8.91 6.70
N THR A 378 6.00 -9.21 7.12
CA THR A 378 6.81 -10.30 6.58
C THR A 378 6.16 -11.67 6.84
N LEU A 379 5.58 -11.87 8.03
CA LEU A 379 4.78 -13.06 8.32
C LEU A 379 3.59 -13.17 7.35
N MET A 380 2.87 -12.08 7.10
CA MET A 380 1.77 -12.08 6.13
C MET A 380 2.25 -12.44 4.71
N PHE A 381 3.40 -11.92 4.26
CA PHE A 381 4.00 -12.31 2.99
C PHE A 381 4.29 -13.79 2.91
N LYS A 382 4.87 -14.36 3.97
CA LYS A 382 5.15 -15.78 4.04
C LYS A 382 3.86 -16.61 3.93
N LEU A 383 2.81 -16.25 4.65
CA LEU A 383 1.52 -16.95 4.59
C LEU A 383 0.87 -16.85 3.20
N VAL A 384 0.93 -15.69 2.56
CA VAL A 384 0.46 -15.52 1.17
C VAL A 384 1.23 -16.45 0.23
N ALA A 385 2.57 -16.48 0.33
CA ALA A 385 3.40 -17.36 -0.48
C ALA A 385 3.09 -18.86 -0.22
N ASP A 386 2.96 -19.26 1.06
CA ASP A 386 2.63 -20.63 1.45
C ASP A 386 1.25 -21.07 0.94
N VAL A 387 0.25 -20.18 0.97
CA VAL A 387 -1.08 -20.43 0.38
C VAL A 387 -0.99 -20.60 -1.13
N THR A 388 -0.24 -19.74 -1.83
CA THR A 388 -0.10 -19.87 -3.29
C THR A 388 0.61 -21.18 -3.69
N ARG A 389 1.59 -21.65 -2.90
CA ARG A 389 2.24 -22.95 -3.10
C ARG A 389 1.31 -24.12 -2.84
N SER A 390 0.65 -24.14 -1.69
CA SER A 390 -0.21 -25.26 -1.26
C SER A 390 -1.51 -25.38 -2.04
N ALA A 391 -1.99 -24.28 -2.63
CA ALA A 391 -3.18 -24.28 -3.47
C ALA A 391 -2.96 -24.84 -4.89
N GLY A 392 -1.74 -25.32 -5.22
CA GLY A 392 -1.42 -25.80 -6.56
C GLY A 392 -1.49 -24.70 -7.63
N MET A 393 -1.34 -23.43 -7.22
CA MET A 393 -1.32 -22.29 -8.13
C MET A 393 0.03 -22.10 -8.82
N LEU A 394 1.08 -22.72 -8.27
CA LEU A 394 2.32 -22.92 -9.01
C LEU A 394 2.07 -24.05 -10.00
N ASP A 395 2.09 -23.72 -11.30
CA ASP A 395 2.32 -24.76 -12.28
C ASP A 395 3.65 -25.44 -11.92
N THR A 396 3.61 -26.75 -11.71
CA THR A 396 4.81 -27.56 -11.93
C THR A 396 5.17 -27.34 -13.39
N ALA A 397 6.16 -26.49 -13.65
CA ALA A 397 6.85 -26.49 -14.93
C ALA A 397 7.45 -27.89 -15.10
N THR A 398 6.73 -28.75 -15.83
CA THR A 398 7.29 -29.95 -16.46
C THR A 398 7.93 -29.58 -17.78
#